data_AF-A0A9D6Q6A2-F1
#
_entry.id   AF-A0A9D6Q6A2-F1
#
_cell.length_a   1.000
_cell.length_b   1.000
_cell.length_c   1.000
_cell.angle_alpha   90.00
_cell.angle_beta   90.00
_cell.angle_gamma   90.00
#
_symmetry.space_group_name_H-M   'P 1'
#
loop_
_entity.id
_entity.type
_entity.pdbx_description
1 polymer ?
#
loop_
_entity_poly.entity_id
_entity_poly.type
_entity_poly.pdbx_seq_one_letter_code
_entity_poly.pdbx_strand_id
1 'polypeptide(L)'
;MTKSRATRGSDSLRWFTIATVVVAIAWLSFALVVVPSLIVSAYHERGPRMLRGIISGQALFNVDHYLALWTQVAWRVFGALLVMAGTSWTVSRPRVQQMLDAHVARLVASDPMRDPAMSPPRLRLVNAIIAIVVGGALLALAFNIELWPFSPYAMYAELRTRSMRFPRLVGVIAGDPSSELPLYASEYLQPFDQQRLHEGLERLLRNARRDQLLPTALADVLARYAALRDAGRHDGPALQAIRLYQMRWELDPLAATLAEPSQRELLLEVRATPPG
;
A
#
# COMPACT_ATOMS: atom_id res chain seq x y z
N MET A 1 -19.29 53.07 16.65
CA MET A 1 -18.13 52.27 17.09
C MET A 1 -18.20 50.83 16.54
N THR A 2 -17.91 50.60 15.26
CA THR A 2 -18.08 49.27 14.60
C THR A 2 -16.79 48.70 13.96
N LYS A 3 -15.64 49.33 14.19
CA LYS A 3 -14.34 48.94 13.58
C LYS A 3 -13.64 47.71 14.21
N SER A 4 -14.24 47.03 15.19
CA SER A 4 -13.52 46.06 16.05
C SER A 4 -13.58 44.59 15.59
N ARG A 5 -14.52 44.18 14.72
CA ARG A 5 -14.69 42.75 14.37
C ARG A 5 -13.80 42.25 13.23
N ALA A 6 -13.46 43.09 12.27
CA ALA A 6 -12.73 42.67 11.07
C ALA A 6 -11.23 42.40 11.32
N THR A 7 -10.60 43.11 12.26
CA THR A 7 -9.16 42.95 12.54
C THR A 7 -8.84 41.65 13.28
N ARG A 8 -9.77 41.17 14.12
CA ARG A 8 -9.54 40.02 15.01
C ARG A 8 -9.34 38.69 14.27
N GLY A 9 -9.89 38.53 13.07
CA GLY A 9 -9.76 37.29 12.27
C GLY A 9 -8.42 37.13 11.55
N SER A 10 -7.79 38.24 11.14
CA SER A 10 -6.49 38.18 10.45
C SER A 10 -5.38 37.76 11.41
N ASP A 11 -5.44 38.23 12.65
CA ASP A 11 -4.41 37.94 13.66
C ASP A 11 -4.40 36.45 14.05
N SER A 12 -5.57 35.80 14.14
CA SER A 12 -5.62 34.37 14.49
C SER A 12 -5.01 33.47 13.40
N LEU A 13 -5.19 33.80 12.12
CA LEU A 13 -4.58 33.03 11.02
C LEU A 13 -3.06 33.18 10.97
N ARG A 14 -2.55 34.38 11.29
CA ARG A 14 -1.09 34.62 11.39
C ARG A 14 -0.47 33.79 12.50
N TRP A 15 -1.07 33.81 13.69
CA TRP A 15 -0.61 32.98 14.81
C TRP A 15 -0.68 31.49 14.49
N PHE A 16 -1.74 31.03 13.83
CA PHE A 16 -1.84 29.64 13.37
C PHE A 16 -0.72 29.27 12.38
N THR A 17 -0.41 30.14 11.42
CA THR A 17 0.69 29.93 10.47
C THR A 17 2.03 29.82 11.19
N ILE A 18 2.33 30.76 12.10
CA ILE A 18 3.56 30.75 12.89
C ILE A 18 3.65 29.46 13.72
N ALA A 19 2.58 29.09 14.42
CA ALA A 19 2.54 27.86 15.21
C ALA A 19 2.77 26.62 14.34
N THR A 20 2.18 26.57 13.14
CA THR A 20 2.37 25.46 12.19
C THR A 20 3.83 25.34 11.75
N VAL A 21 4.49 26.46 11.43
CA VAL A 21 5.92 26.46 11.06
C VAL A 21 6.79 26.00 12.22
N VAL A 22 6.51 26.47 13.44
CA VAL A 22 7.23 26.03 14.64
C VAL A 22 7.06 24.52 14.86
N VAL A 23 5.84 24.00 14.72
CA VAL A 23 5.57 22.56 14.80
C VAL A 23 6.30 21.78 13.70
N ALA A 24 6.38 22.30 12.47
CA ALA A 24 7.12 21.68 11.37
C ALA A 24 8.62 21.56 11.68
N ILE A 25 9.21 22.63 12.22
CA ILE A 25 10.63 22.65 12.62
C ILE A 25 10.88 21.70 13.78
N ALA A 26 10.01 21.72 14.80
CA ALA A 26 10.10 20.82 15.95
C ALA A 26 9.97 19.34 15.53
N TRP A 27 9.01 19.04 14.64
CA TRP A 27 8.84 17.72 14.04
C TRP A 27 10.10 17.26 13.32
N LEU A 28 10.64 18.09 12.41
CA LEU A 28 11.82 17.70 11.63
C LEU A 28 13.02 17.46 12.54
N SER A 29 13.20 18.29 13.56
CA SER A 29 14.27 18.13 14.55
C SER A 29 14.12 16.82 15.33
N PHE A 30 12.92 16.54 15.85
CA PHE A 30 12.62 15.29 16.54
C PHE A 30 12.80 14.07 15.63
N ALA A 31 12.30 14.14 14.40
CA ALA A 31 12.31 13.05 13.44
C ALA A 31 13.71 12.73 12.92
N LEU A 32 14.62 13.71 12.80
CA LEU A 32 15.98 13.48 12.32
C LEU A 32 16.97 13.16 13.45
N VAL A 33 16.72 13.62 14.67
CA VAL A 33 17.66 13.45 15.79
C VAL A 33 17.25 12.32 16.74
N VAL A 34 15.96 12.28 17.14
CA VAL A 34 15.51 11.36 18.19
C VAL A 34 15.11 10.01 17.60
N VAL A 35 14.26 10.00 16.57
CA VAL A 35 13.66 8.76 16.07
C VAL A 35 14.67 7.77 15.47
N PRO A 36 15.70 8.18 14.72
CA PRO A 36 16.71 7.24 14.22
C PRO A 36 17.39 6.46 15.34
N SER A 37 17.70 7.13 16.46
CA SER A 37 18.27 6.47 17.65
C SER A 37 17.31 5.44 18.26
N LEU A 38 16.00 5.72 18.24
CA LEU A 38 14.97 4.81 18.74
C LEU A 38 14.81 3.60 17.81
N ILE A 39 14.84 3.80 16.49
CA ILE A 39 14.77 2.71 15.49
C ILE A 39 15.97 1.78 15.65
N VAL A 40 17.18 2.33 15.69
CA VAL A 40 18.43 1.54 15.87
C VAL A 40 18.40 0.79 17.20
N SER A 41 17.98 1.44 18.29
CA SER A 41 17.86 0.78 19.59
C SER A 41 16.88 -0.39 19.52
N ALA A 42 15.68 -0.16 18.98
CA ALA A 42 14.63 -1.17 18.91
C ALA A 42 15.00 -2.34 17.98
N TYR A 43 15.74 -2.08 16.90
CA TYR A 43 16.29 -3.11 16.01
C TYR A 43 17.28 -4.03 16.74
N HIS A 44 18.07 -3.50 17.67
CA HIS A 44 18.96 -4.28 18.53
C HIS A 44 18.30 -4.80 19.82
N GLU A 45 16.95 -4.89 19.83
CA GLU A 45 16.15 -5.32 20.97
C GLU A 45 16.33 -4.49 22.26
N ARG A 46 16.88 -3.27 22.13
CA ARG A 46 17.06 -2.29 23.20
C ARG A 46 15.95 -1.24 23.12
N GLY A 47 15.41 -0.81 24.25
CA GLY A 47 14.42 0.26 24.31
C GLY A 47 12.97 -0.19 24.60
N PRO A 48 11.99 0.70 24.37
CA PRO A 48 10.60 0.51 24.81
C PRO A 48 9.99 -0.78 24.26
N ARG A 49 9.26 -1.53 25.11
CA ARG A 49 8.58 -2.79 24.72
C ARG A 49 7.68 -2.63 23.49
N MET A 50 6.99 -1.49 23.37
CA MET A 50 6.10 -1.19 22.25
C MET A 50 6.82 -1.18 20.89
N LEU A 51 7.97 -0.50 20.79
CA LEU A 51 8.73 -0.41 19.53
C LEU A 51 9.34 -1.75 19.14
N ARG A 52 9.78 -2.53 20.12
CA ARG A 52 10.31 -3.87 19.87
C ARG A 52 9.27 -4.80 19.23
N GLY A 53 8.03 -4.78 19.73
CA GLY A 53 6.96 -5.59 19.14
C GLY A 53 6.62 -5.23 17.70
N ILE A 54 6.80 -3.96 17.31
CA ILE A 54 6.57 -3.50 15.93
C ILE A 54 7.69 -4.00 15.00
N ILE A 55 8.95 -3.98 15.46
CA ILE A 55 10.11 -4.31 14.62
C ILE A 55 10.43 -5.82 14.63
N SER A 56 10.13 -6.55 15.71
CA SER A 56 10.52 -7.96 15.88
C SER A 56 9.91 -8.91 14.85
N GLY A 57 8.81 -8.53 14.20
CA GLY A 57 8.20 -9.31 13.11
C GLY A 57 8.75 -9.00 11.71
N GLN A 58 9.66 -8.03 11.58
CA GLN A 58 10.10 -7.50 10.27
C GLN A 58 11.61 -7.69 10.01
N ALA A 59 12.29 -8.61 10.71
CA ALA A 59 13.75 -8.80 10.61
C ALA A 59 14.30 -9.23 9.23
N LEU A 60 13.48 -9.23 8.17
CA LEU A 60 13.88 -9.52 6.79
C LEU A 60 14.75 -8.41 6.18
N PHE A 61 14.72 -7.19 6.71
CA PHE A 61 15.46 -6.03 6.17
C PHE A 61 16.53 -5.50 7.14
N ASN A 62 17.60 -4.93 6.59
CA ASN A 62 18.66 -4.25 7.35
C ASN A 62 18.12 -2.95 7.99
N VAL A 63 18.69 -2.52 9.12
CA VAL A 63 18.34 -1.26 9.83
C VAL A 63 18.37 -0.04 8.91
N ASP A 64 19.29 -0.01 7.94
CA ASP A 64 19.40 1.07 6.95
C ASP A 64 18.13 1.23 6.11
N HIS A 65 17.44 0.13 5.81
CA HIS A 65 16.16 0.16 5.11
C HIS A 65 15.08 0.90 5.92
N TYR A 66 15.01 0.61 7.23
CA TYR A 66 14.07 1.28 8.13
C TYR A 66 14.39 2.76 8.30
N LEU A 67 15.66 3.12 8.40
CA LEU A 67 16.09 4.51 8.49
C LEU A 67 15.77 5.29 7.21
N ALA A 68 15.95 4.66 6.03
CA ALA A 68 15.59 5.25 4.75
C ALA A 68 14.07 5.47 4.65
N LEU A 69 13.25 4.47 4.98
CA LEU A 69 11.80 4.58 5.01
C LEU A 69 11.34 5.68 5.98
N TRP A 70 11.89 5.71 7.19
CA TRP A 70 11.57 6.72 8.18
C TRP A 70 11.93 8.13 7.69
N THR A 71 13.10 8.30 7.07
CA THR A 71 13.54 9.58 6.52
C THR A 71 12.54 10.07 5.46
N GLN A 72 12.05 9.19 4.59
CA GLN A 72 11.01 9.55 3.62
C GLN A 72 9.71 10.00 4.30
N VAL A 73 9.26 9.29 5.33
CA VAL A 73 8.06 9.66 6.12
C VAL A 73 8.26 11.02 6.79
N ALA A 74 9.41 11.25 7.44
CA ALA A 74 9.74 12.49 8.11
C ALA A 74 9.64 13.70 7.15
N TRP A 75 10.21 13.57 5.95
CA TRP A 75 10.15 14.60 4.91
C TRP A 75 8.76 14.81 4.34
N ARG A 76 7.95 13.75 4.17
CA ARG A 76 6.55 13.87 3.72
C ARG A 76 5.71 14.65 4.73
N VAL A 77 5.83 14.33 6.02
CA VAL A 77 5.11 15.05 7.09
C VAL A 77 5.57 16.51 7.14
N PHE A 78 6.87 16.77 7.08
CA PHE A 78 7.40 18.12 7.05
C PHE A 78 6.88 18.92 5.84
N GLY A 79 6.93 18.33 4.64
CA GLY A 79 6.38 18.91 3.42
C GLY A 79 4.89 19.23 3.53
N ALA A 80 4.09 18.32 4.10
CA ALA A 80 2.67 18.53 4.35
C ALA A 80 2.41 19.70 5.31
N LEU A 81 3.17 19.81 6.39
CA LEU A 81 3.08 20.94 7.33
C LEU A 81 3.46 22.27 6.66
N LEU A 82 4.49 22.28 5.79
CA LEU A 82 4.85 23.47 5.02
C LEU A 82 3.76 23.88 4.02
N VAL A 83 3.15 22.91 3.33
CA VAL A 83 2.00 23.19 2.44
C VAL A 83 0.83 23.76 3.24
N MET A 84 0.55 23.22 4.43
CA MET A 84 -0.49 23.74 5.32
C MET A 84 -0.18 25.17 5.80
N ALA A 85 1.06 25.45 6.20
CA ALA A 85 1.49 26.80 6.57
C ALA A 85 1.40 27.76 5.37
N GLY A 86 1.83 27.32 4.19
CA GLY A 86 1.80 28.10 2.95
C GLY A 86 0.38 28.44 2.52
N THR A 87 -0.54 27.48 2.57
CA THR A 87 -1.97 27.69 2.27
C THR A 87 -2.64 28.60 3.31
N SER A 88 -2.34 28.43 4.59
CA SER A 88 -2.83 29.34 5.64
C SER A 88 -2.34 30.77 5.41
N TRP A 89 -1.05 30.93 5.09
CA TRP A 89 -0.44 32.23 4.77
C TRP A 89 -1.08 32.87 3.55
N THR A 90 -1.27 32.14 2.45
CA THR A 90 -1.90 32.69 1.23
C THR A 90 -3.34 33.09 1.47
N VAL A 91 -4.13 32.27 2.18
CA VAL A 91 -5.51 32.58 2.57
C VAL A 91 -5.59 33.77 3.53
N SER A 92 -4.56 34.00 4.35
CA SER A 92 -4.50 35.15 5.25
C SER A 92 -4.22 36.49 4.53
N ARG A 93 -3.86 36.48 3.24
CA ARG A 93 -3.60 37.71 2.50
C ARG A 93 -4.90 38.50 2.27
N PRO A 94 -4.91 39.82 2.50
CA PRO A 94 -6.12 40.64 2.38
C PRO A 94 -6.83 40.51 1.03
N ARG A 95 -6.05 40.44 -0.07
CA ARG A 95 -6.61 40.27 -1.42
C ARG A 95 -7.36 38.95 -1.58
N VAL A 96 -6.82 37.86 -1.04
CA VAL A 96 -7.44 36.53 -1.13
C VAL A 96 -8.68 36.46 -0.25
N GLN A 97 -8.65 37.03 0.96
CA GLN A 97 -9.83 37.16 1.80
C GLN A 97 -10.94 37.95 1.12
N GLN A 98 -10.62 39.10 0.51
CA GLN A 98 -11.61 39.89 -0.25
C GLN A 98 -12.22 39.09 -1.42
N MET A 99 -11.42 38.31 -2.14
CA MET A 99 -11.91 37.45 -3.23
C MET A 99 -12.82 36.33 -2.71
N LEU A 100 -12.42 35.66 -1.61
CA LEU A 100 -13.22 34.61 -0.98
C LEU A 100 -14.53 35.16 -0.43
N ASP A 101 -14.48 36.28 0.29
CA ASP A 101 -15.67 36.95 0.83
C ASP A 101 -16.63 37.38 -0.29
N ALA A 102 -16.10 37.92 -1.40
CA ALA A 102 -16.91 38.27 -2.56
C ALA A 102 -17.51 37.04 -3.28
N HIS A 103 -16.81 35.90 -3.27
CA HIS A 103 -17.32 34.66 -3.84
C HIS A 103 -18.39 34.03 -2.95
N VAL A 104 -18.14 33.95 -1.65
CA VAL A 104 -19.10 33.48 -0.65
C VAL A 104 -20.35 34.37 -0.63
N ALA A 105 -20.19 35.69 -0.68
CA ALA A 105 -21.33 36.61 -0.76
C ALA A 105 -22.19 36.38 -2.01
N ARG A 106 -21.57 36.05 -3.15
CA ARG A 106 -22.29 35.67 -4.38
C ARG A 106 -23.06 34.37 -4.20
N LEU A 107 -22.41 33.33 -3.68
CA LEU A 107 -23.05 32.02 -3.42
C LEU A 107 -24.22 32.14 -2.44
N VAL A 108 -24.05 32.95 -1.39
CA VAL A 108 -25.10 33.20 -0.39
C VAL A 108 -26.24 34.04 -0.96
N ALA A 109 -25.97 35.00 -1.83
CA ALA A 109 -27.00 35.81 -2.48
C ALA A 109 -27.84 34.99 -3.48
N SER A 110 -27.29 33.90 -4.01
CA SER A 110 -27.98 33.01 -4.95
C SER A 110 -28.84 31.91 -4.31
N ASP A 111 -28.90 31.81 -2.97
CA ASP A 111 -29.70 30.78 -2.29
C ASP A 111 -31.01 31.36 -1.72
N PRO A 112 -32.16 31.16 -2.38
CA PRO A 112 -33.45 31.66 -1.92
C PRO A 112 -34.00 30.91 -0.69
N MET A 113 -33.40 29.78 -0.28
CA MET A 113 -33.82 28.98 0.88
C MET A 113 -32.84 29.12 2.05
N ARG A 114 -32.51 30.36 2.40
CA ARG A 114 -31.60 30.64 3.52
C ARG A 114 -32.25 30.28 4.85
N ASP A 115 -31.90 29.12 5.38
CA ASP A 115 -32.11 28.77 6.79
C ASP A 115 -31.37 29.79 7.69
N PRO A 116 -31.89 30.09 8.90
CA PRO A 116 -31.30 31.08 9.80
C PRO A 116 -29.84 30.73 10.09
N ALA A 117 -28.98 31.76 10.04
CA ALA A 117 -27.53 31.64 10.20
C ALA A 117 -27.16 30.70 11.35
N MET A 118 -26.34 29.68 11.05
CA MET A 118 -25.92 28.69 12.04
C MET A 118 -25.38 29.37 13.28
N SER A 119 -25.79 28.88 14.46
CA SER A 119 -25.29 29.42 15.72
C SER A 119 -23.76 29.27 15.80
N PRO A 120 -23.04 30.24 16.41
CA PRO A 120 -21.60 30.16 16.60
C PRO A 120 -21.06 28.82 17.17
N PRO A 121 -21.72 28.14 18.13
CA PRO A 121 -21.26 26.84 18.59
C PRO A 121 -21.36 25.75 17.50
N ARG A 122 -22.42 25.76 16.69
CA ARG A 122 -22.58 24.81 15.57
C ARG A 122 -21.47 24.99 14.54
N LEU A 123 -21.10 26.23 14.22
CA LEU A 123 -19.99 26.51 13.29
C LEU A 123 -18.64 25.99 13.82
N ARG A 124 -18.36 26.17 15.11
CA ARG A 124 -17.13 25.63 15.74
C ARG A 124 -17.09 24.10 15.68
N LEU A 125 -18.22 23.45 15.95
CA LEU A 125 -18.34 21.99 15.86
C LEU A 125 -18.04 21.50 14.43
N VAL A 126 -18.65 22.13 13.42
CA VAL A 126 -18.40 21.79 12.00
C VAL A 126 -16.92 21.95 11.64
N ASN A 127 -16.30 23.06 12.03
CA ASN A 127 -14.88 23.28 11.76
C ASN A 127 -13.98 22.27 12.48
N ALA A 128 -14.33 21.88 13.71
CA ALA A 128 -13.60 20.83 14.44
C ALA A 128 -13.70 19.48 13.73
N ILE A 129 -14.89 19.10 13.23
CA ILE A 129 -15.08 17.87 12.45
C ILE A 129 -14.23 17.90 11.17
N ILE A 130 -14.27 19.00 10.42
CA ILE A 130 -13.47 19.16 9.20
C ILE A 130 -11.97 19.02 9.52
N ALA A 131 -11.50 19.65 10.60
CA ALA A 131 -10.09 19.55 11.01
C ALA A 131 -9.70 18.11 11.37
N ILE A 132 -10.56 17.36 12.04
CA ILE A 132 -10.33 15.93 12.35
C ILE A 132 -10.26 15.10 11.06
N VAL A 133 -11.19 15.32 10.12
CA VAL A 133 -11.24 14.60 8.84
C VAL A 133 -9.97 14.86 8.01
N VAL A 134 -9.63 16.13 7.81
CA VAL A 134 -8.45 16.51 7.04
C VAL A 134 -7.16 16.06 7.74
N GLY A 135 -7.07 16.24 9.06
CA GLY A 135 -5.92 15.78 9.85
C GLY A 135 -5.73 14.27 9.80
N GLY A 136 -6.81 13.50 9.94
CA GLY A 136 -6.81 12.05 9.82
C GLY A 136 -6.38 11.57 8.44
N ALA A 137 -6.85 12.22 7.37
CA ALA A 137 -6.45 11.91 6.00
C ALA A 137 -4.97 12.22 5.73
N LEU A 138 -4.46 13.35 6.22
CA LEU A 138 -3.04 13.69 6.10
C LEU A 138 -2.14 12.71 6.88
N LEU A 139 -2.58 12.29 8.07
CA LEU A 139 -1.87 11.30 8.87
C LEU A 139 -1.87 9.93 8.17
N ALA A 140 -3.02 9.50 7.64
CA ALA A 140 -3.14 8.29 6.83
C ALA A 140 -2.16 8.29 5.66
N LEU A 141 -2.10 9.39 4.90
CA LEU A 141 -1.19 9.57 3.78
C LEU A 141 0.28 9.55 4.21
N ALA A 142 0.62 10.21 5.32
CA ALA A 142 1.98 10.29 5.81
C ALA A 142 2.56 8.94 6.23
N PHE A 143 1.76 8.12 6.91
CA PHE A 143 2.17 6.81 7.41
C PHE A 143 1.85 5.67 6.44
N ASN A 144 1.28 5.98 5.26
CA ASN A 144 0.82 4.99 4.30
C ASN A 144 -0.10 3.93 4.95
N ILE A 145 -0.96 4.40 5.84
CA ILE A 145 -1.93 3.58 6.57
C ILE A 145 -3.33 3.98 6.12
N GLU A 146 -4.19 3.00 5.94
CA GLU A 146 -5.58 3.22 5.56
C GLU A 146 -6.43 3.40 6.82
N LEU A 147 -6.53 4.62 7.36
CA LEU A 147 -7.49 4.89 8.43
C LEU A 147 -8.90 4.98 7.85
N TRP A 148 -9.81 4.13 8.33
CA TRP A 148 -11.24 4.34 8.17
C TRP A 148 -11.68 5.56 9.02
N PRO A 149 -12.56 6.46 8.53
CA PRO A 149 -13.36 6.43 7.28
C PRO A 149 -12.67 7.07 6.06
N PHE A 150 -11.36 7.31 6.10
CA PHE A 150 -10.62 8.07 5.09
C PHE A 150 -10.00 7.23 3.99
N SER A 151 -10.03 5.89 4.11
CA SER A 151 -9.75 5.01 2.97
C SER A 151 -10.94 5.06 2.00
N PRO A 152 -10.76 5.46 0.73
CA PRO A 152 -11.83 5.55 -0.25
C PRO A 152 -12.41 4.18 -0.65
N TYR A 153 -11.89 3.09 -0.10
CA TYR A 153 -12.26 1.73 -0.46
C TYR A 153 -12.85 0.95 0.72
N ALA A 154 -14.06 1.32 1.16
CA ALA A 154 -14.84 0.48 2.09
C ALA A 154 -14.99 -0.98 1.59
N MET A 155 -14.86 -1.21 0.28
CA MET A 155 -14.85 -2.54 -0.33
C MET A 155 -13.68 -3.45 0.05
N TYR A 156 -12.59 -2.91 0.62
CA TYR A 156 -11.45 -3.72 1.12
C TYR A 156 -11.43 -3.87 2.64
N ALA A 157 -12.32 -3.18 3.38
CA ALA A 157 -12.38 -3.31 4.85
C ALA A 157 -12.98 -4.65 5.31
N GLU A 158 -13.82 -5.26 4.47
CA GLU A 158 -14.39 -6.57 4.72
C GLU A 158 -13.80 -7.57 3.73
N LEU A 159 -13.00 -8.51 4.24
CA LEU A 159 -12.59 -9.70 3.50
C LEU A 159 -13.86 -10.50 3.15
N ARG A 160 -14.41 -10.29 1.95
CA ARG A 160 -15.61 -11.01 1.45
C ARG A 160 -15.43 -12.53 1.45
N THR A 161 -14.18 -12.99 1.41
CA THR A 161 -13.82 -14.41 1.43
C THR A 161 -12.66 -14.61 2.40
N ARG A 162 -12.74 -15.61 3.27
CA ARG A 162 -11.65 -15.98 4.19
C ARG A 162 -10.52 -16.76 3.52
N SER A 163 -10.75 -17.27 2.31
CA SER A 163 -9.77 -18.07 1.59
C SER A 163 -9.65 -17.66 0.14
N MET A 164 -8.43 -17.71 -0.38
CA MET A 164 -8.11 -17.46 -1.78
C MET A 164 -7.55 -18.73 -2.42
N ARG A 165 -7.88 -18.97 -3.68
CA ARG A 165 -7.44 -20.17 -4.41
C ARG A 165 -6.85 -19.79 -5.75
N PHE A 166 -5.63 -20.21 -6.04
CA PHE A 166 -5.00 -19.98 -7.34
C PHE A 166 -4.19 -21.18 -7.83
N PRO A 167 -4.20 -21.46 -9.14
CA PRO A 167 -3.29 -22.44 -9.73
C PRO A 167 -1.84 -21.94 -9.65
N ARG A 168 -0.90 -22.82 -9.29
CA ARG A 168 0.54 -22.55 -9.31
C ARG A 168 1.30 -23.66 -9.98
N LEU A 169 2.17 -23.25 -10.91
CA LEU A 169 3.04 -24.12 -11.67
C LEU A 169 4.39 -24.29 -10.96
N VAL A 170 4.86 -25.52 -10.88
CA VAL A 170 6.12 -25.89 -10.22
C VAL A 170 6.87 -26.89 -11.10
N GLY A 171 8.16 -26.65 -11.33
CA GLY A 171 9.06 -27.60 -11.95
C GLY A 171 9.63 -28.57 -10.92
N VAL A 172 9.70 -29.86 -11.24
CA VAL A 172 10.37 -30.87 -10.42
C VAL A 172 11.80 -31.01 -10.93
N ILE A 173 12.78 -30.77 -10.06
CA ILE A 173 14.20 -30.76 -10.44
C ILE A 173 14.66 -32.19 -10.78
N ALA A 174 15.42 -32.33 -11.87
CA ALA A 174 15.98 -33.60 -12.28
C ALA A 174 16.95 -34.14 -11.22
N GLY A 175 16.80 -35.41 -10.85
CA GLY A 175 17.63 -36.08 -9.84
C GLY A 175 17.12 -35.94 -8.40
N ASP A 176 16.19 -35.01 -8.13
CA ASP A 176 15.54 -34.88 -6.83
C ASP A 176 14.02 -34.63 -6.99
N PRO A 177 13.20 -35.70 -6.97
CA PRO A 177 11.74 -35.59 -7.09
C PRO A 177 11.05 -34.80 -5.97
N SER A 178 11.75 -34.54 -4.86
CA SER A 178 11.25 -33.77 -3.72
C SER A 178 11.57 -32.28 -3.84
N SER A 179 12.54 -31.93 -4.70
CA SER A 179 12.94 -30.54 -4.92
C SER A 179 12.12 -29.91 -6.04
N GLU A 180 11.56 -28.76 -5.71
CA GLU A 180 10.54 -28.09 -6.49
C GLU A 180 10.93 -26.62 -6.75
N LEU A 181 10.90 -26.23 -8.01
CA LEU A 181 11.18 -24.87 -8.47
C LEU A 181 9.88 -24.18 -8.88
N PRO A 182 9.42 -23.15 -8.15
CA PRO A 182 8.25 -22.40 -8.57
C PRO A 182 8.51 -21.66 -9.89
N LEU A 183 7.66 -21.87 -10.91
CA LEU A 183 7.83 -21.30 -12.24
C LEU A 183 7.01 -20.01 -12.41
N TYR A 184 7.31 -18.98 -11.62
CA TYR A 184 6.63 -17.67 -11.70
C TYR A 184 7.47 -16.57 -12.36
N ALA A 185 8.79 -16.74 -12.45
CA ALA A 185 9.66 -15.74 -13.04
C ALA A 185 9.58 -15.78 -14.57
N SER A 186 9.47 -14.59 -15.18
CA SER A 186 9.36 -14.45 -16.64
C SER A 186 10.56 -15.02 -17.40
N GLU A 187 11.74 -15.09 -16.75
CA GLU A 187 12.96 -15.67 -17.31
C GLU A 187 12.79 -17.15 -17.70
N TYR A 188 11.97 -17.91 -16.97
CA TYR A 188 11.77 -19.34 -17.21
C TYR A 188 10.75 -19.63 -18.31
N LEU A 189 9.81 -18.71 -18.57
CA LEU A 189 8.60 -18.99 -19.36
C LEU A 189 8.24 -17.90 -20.37
N GLN A 190 9.21 -17.19 -20.95
CA GLN A 190 8.93 -16.15 -21.95
C GLN A 190 8.04 -16.67 -23.10
N PRO A 191 6.97 -15.95 -23.49
CA PRO A 191 6.64 -14.56 -23.15
C PRO A 191 5.66 -14.40 -21.98
N PHE A 192 5.43 -15.44 -21.17
CA PHE A 192 4.50 -15.37 -20.05
C PHE A 192 5.16 -14.71 -18.83
N ASP A 193 4.56 -13.62 -18.36
CA ASP A 193 4.74 -13.16 -16.98
C ASP A 193 3.81 -13.93 -16.03
N GLN A 194 3.97 -13.73 -14.71
CA GLN A 194 3.17 -14.42 -13.69
C GLN A 194 1.67 -14.21 -13.88
N GLN A 195 1.24 -13.01 -14.29
CA GLN A 195 -0.17 -12.68 -14.44
C GLN A 195 -0.78 -13.39 -15.67
N ARG A 196 -0.09 -13.33 -16.83
CA ARG A 196 -0.53 -13.99 -18.06
C ARG A 196 -0.58 -15.50 -17.93
N LEU A 197 0.40 -16.10 -17.25
CA LEU A 197 0.41 -17.53 -16.96
C LEU A 197 -0.77 -17.90 -16.08
N HIS A 198 -1.01 -17.13 -15.01
CA HIS A 198 -2.12 -17.34 -14.10
C HIS A 198 -3.48 -17.26 -14.81
N GLU A 199 -3.74 -16.19 -15.55
CA GLU A 199 -4.98 -16.01 -16.32
C GLU A 199 -5.16 -17.13 -17.37
N GLY A 200 -4.08 -17.53 -18.04
CA GLY A 200 -4.07 -18.62 -19.00
C GLY A 200 -4.45 -19.96 -18.38
N LEU A 201 -3.86 -20.31 -17.23
CA LEU A 201 -4.16 -21.53 -16.48
C LEU A 201 -5.59 -21.51 -15.93
N GLU A 202 -6.06 -20.40 -15.37
CA GLU A 202 -7.44 -20.29 -14.90
C GLU A 202 -8.45 -20.50 -16.03
N ARG A 203 -8.22 -19.87 -17.19
CA ARG A 203 -9.08 -20.04 -18.37
C ARG A 203 -9.07 -21.49 -18.86
N LEU A 204 -7.91 -22.15 -18.80
CA LEU A 204 -7.76 -23.55 -19.17
C LEU A 204 -8.50 -24.48 -18.20
N LEU A 205 -8.42 -24.23 -16.89
CA LEU A 205 -9.10 -25.02 -15.85
C LEU A 205 -10.64 -24.89 -15.90
N ARG A 206 -11.15 -23.76 -16.38
CA ARG A 206 -12.59 -23.52 -16.64
C ARG A 206 -13.07 -24.09 -17.98
N ASN A 207 -12.18 -24.58 -18.84
CA ASN A 207 -12.54 -25.09 -20.16
C ASN A 207 -13.18 -26.49 -20.07
N ALA A 208 -14.26 -26.74 -20.82
CA ALA A 208 -14.91 -28.05 -20.86
C ALA A 208 -14.00 -29.18 -21.39
N ARG A 209 -12.98 -28.85 -22.18
CA ARG A 209 -11.96 -29.78 -22.70
C ARG A 209 -10.67 -29.78 -21.89
N ARG A 210 -10.68 -29.29 -20.64
CA ARG A 210 -9.47 -29.17 -19.81
C ARG A 210 -8.68 -30.48 -19.70
N ASP A 211 -9.35 -31.62 -19.61
CA ASP A 211 -8.67 -32.92 -19.42
C ASP A 211 -7.80 -33.30 -20.64
N GLN A 212 -8.13 -32.77 -21.83
CA GLN A 212 -7.36 -32.95 -23.06
C GLN A 212 -6.30 -31.85 -23.24
N LEU A 213 -6.67 -30.60 -22.95
CA LEU A 213 -5.83 -29.43 -23.21
C LEU A 213 -4.75 -29.23 -22.15
N LEU A 214 -5.02 -29.58 -20.89
CA LEU A 214 -4.14 -29.32 -19.76
C LEU A 214 -2.84 -30.13 -19.83
N PRO A 215 -2.83 -31.45 -20.10
CA PRO A 215 -1.59 -32.19 -20.28
C PRO A 215 -0.74 -31.64 -21.44
N THR A 216 -1.38 -31.29 -22.55
CA THR A 216 -0.72 -30.71 -23.73
C THR A 216 -0.08 -29.36 -23.41
N ALA A 217 -0.80 -28.49 -22.70
CA ALA A 217 -0.27 -27.18 -22.31
C ALA A 217 0.91 -27.31 -21.33
N LEU A 218 0.83 -28.20 -20.33
CA LEU A 218 1.94 -28.41 -19.40
C LEU A 218 3.17 -29.02 -20.08
N ALA A 219 2.96 -29.91 -21.07
CA ALA A 219 4.05 -30.44 -21.89
C ALA A 219 4.73 -29.34 -22.72
N ASP A 220 3.97 -28.42 -23.34
CA ASP A 220 4.54 -27.28 -24.09
C ASP A 220 5.35 -26.36 -23.17
N VAL A 221 4.85 -26.12 -21.95
CA VAL A 221 5.56 -25.31 -20.95
C VAL A 221 6.89 -25.96 -20.54
N LEU A 222 6.91 -27.28 -20.32
CA LEU A 222 8.14 -28.03 -20.00
C LEU A 222 9.12 -28.00 -21.17
N ALA A 223 8.65 -28.21 -22.40
CA ALA A 223 9.48 -28.14 -23.60
C ALA A 223 10.07 -26.74 -23.80
N ARG A 224 9.28 -25.69 -23.56
CA ARG A 224 9.72 -24.29 -23.66
C ARG A 224 10.78 -23.94 -22.61
N TYR A 225 10.58 -24.37 -21.37
CA TYR A 225 11.59 -24.22 -20.32
C TYR A 225 12.91 -24.87 -20.73
N ALA A 226 12.86 -26.12 -21.21
CA ALA A 226 14.05 -26.82 -21.67
C ALA A 226 14.74 -26.09 -22.83
N ALA A 227 13.98 -25.65 -23.83
CA ALA A 227 14.50 -24.93 -24.99
C ALA A 227 15.16 -23.58 -24.61
N LEU A 228 14.58 -22.83 -23.66
CA LEU A 228 15.16 -21.57 -23.18
C LEU A 228 16.46 -21.82 -22.40
N ARG A 229 16.50 -22.85 -21.56
CA ARG A 229 17.71 -23.29 -20.86
C ARG A 229 18.82 -23.68 -21.84
N ASP A 230 18.49 -24.53 -22.83
CA ASP A 230 19.45 -25.05 -23.80
C ASP A 230 19.98 -23.93 -24.72
N ALA A 231 19.19 -22.88 -24.93
CA ALA A 231 19.60 -21.66 -25.63
C ALA A 231 20.39 -20.67 -24.75
N GLY A 232 20.68 -21.00 -23.48
CA GLY A 232 21.39 -20.12 -22.55
C GLY A 232 20.61 -18.86 -22.15
N ARG A 233 19.28 -18.89 -22.22
CA ARG A 233 18.40 -17.75 -21.90
C ARG A 233 18.07 -17.66 -20.41
N HIS A 234 18.33 -18.71 -19.65
CA HIS A 234 18.28 -18.74 -18.20
C HIS A 234 19.14 -19.88 -17.64
N ASP A 235 19.56 -19.77 -16.39
CA ASP A 235 20.44 -20.74 -15.71
C ASP A 235 19.69 -21.70 -14.77
N GLY A 236 18.36 -21.77 -14.89
CA GLY A 236 17.52 -22.68 -14.11
C GLY A 236 17.93 -24.16 -14.26
N PRO A 237 17.74 -24.99 -13.21
CA PRO A 237 18.11 -26.40 -13.20
C PRO A 237 17.32 -27.22 -14.24
N ALA A 238 17.83 -28.37 -14.66
CA ALA A 238 17.08 -29.28 -15.51
C ALA A 238 15.82 -29.77 -14.77
N LEU A 239 14.69 -29.81 -15.46
CA LEU A 239 13.42 -30.31 -14.91
C LEU A 239 13.09 -31.68 -15.48
N GLN A 240 12.65 -32.59 -14.61
CA GLN A 240 12.17 -33.92 -15.03
C GLN A 240 10.64 -33.97 -15.17
N ALA A 241 9.93 -33.03 -14.55
CA ALA A 241 8.48 -32.92 -14.63
C ALA A 241 8.01 -31.50 -14.32
N ILE A 242 6.75 -31.23 -14.66
CA ILE A 242 6.00 -30.06 -14.19
C ILE A 242 4.78 -30.54 -13.42
N ARG A 243 4.54 -29.92 -12.27
CA ARG A 243 3.36 -30.11 -11.44
C ARG A 243 2.52 -28.84 -11.44
N LEU A 244 1.22 -29.00 -11.62
CA LEU A 244 0.24 -27.95 -11.43
C LEU A 244 -0.50 -28.20 -10.12
N TYR A 245 -0.40 -27.24 -9.20
CA TYR A 245 -1.12 -27.27 -7.93
C TYR A 245 -2.30 -26.30 -7.94
N GLN A 246 -3.40 -26.67 -7.29
CA GLN A 246 -4.35 -25.71 -6.75
C GLN A 246 -3.89 -25.35 -5.33
N MET A 247 -3.46 -24.11 -5.15
CA MET A 247 -3.04 -23.62 -3.84
C MET A 247 -4.19 -22.86 -3.19
N ARG A 248 -4.34 -23.02 -1.88
CA ARG A 248 -5.30 -22.29 -1.05
C ARG A 248 -4.54 -21.51 0.00
N TRP A 249 -4.90 -20.25 0.19
CA TRP A 249 -4.46 -19.39 1.29
C TRP A 249 -5.66 -19.07 2.16
N GLU A 250 -5.49 -19.17 3.48
CA GLU A 250 -6.40 -18.51 4.40
C GLU A 250 -5.90 -17.09 4.62
N LEU A 251 -6.76 -16.11 4.35
CA LEU A 251 -6.42 -14.69 4.40
C LEU A 251 -6.42 -14.23 5.87
N ASP A 252 -5.22 -13.97 6.38
CA ASP A 252 -5.02 -13.32 7.67
C ASP A 252 -4.98 -11.80 7.47
N PRO A 253 -5.82 -11.01 8.18
CA PRO A 253 -5.74 -9.54 8.17
C PRO A 253 -4.35 -8.98 8.49
N LEU A 254 -3.52 -9.73 9.23
CA LEU A 254 -2.15 -9.35 9.59
C LEU A 254 -1.10 -9.89 8.62
N ALA A 255 -1.51 -10.53 7.52
CA ALA A 255 -0.67 -11.09 6.47
C ALA A 255 0.38 -12.12 6.92
N ALA A 256 0.19 -12.76 8.09
CA ALA A 256 1.15 -13.74 8.62
C ALA A 256 1.31 -14.98 7.71
N THR A 257 0.30 -15.30 6.91
CA THR A 257 0.23 -16.48 6.03
C THR A 257 0.54 -16.18 4.55
N LEU A 258 1.11 -15.00 4.24
CA LEU A 258 1.30 -14.58 2.85
C LEU A 258 2.31 -15.47 2.09
N ALA A 259 3.37 -15.92 2.78
CA ALA A 259 4.48 -16.63 2.16
C ALA A 259 4.14 -18.08 1.76
N GLU A 260 3.26 -18.74 2.51
CA GLU A 260 3.00 -20.17 2.39
C GLU A 260 1.49 -20.47 2.26
N PRO A 261 1.08 -21.28 1.27
CA PRO A 261 -0.30 -21.70 1.16
C PRO A 261 -0.68 -22.63 2.31
N SER A 262 -1.90 -22.49 2.82
CA SER A 262 -2.45 -23.37 3.85
C SER A 262 -2.76 -24.78 3.32
N GLN A 263 -3.06 -24.92 2.01
CA GLN A 263 -3.26 -26.21 1.35
C GLN A 263 -2.68 -26.21 -0.06
N ARG A 264 -2.16 -27.37 -0.46
CA ARG A 264 -1.63 -27.65 -1.80
C ARG A 264 -2.27 -28.93 -2.33
N GLU A 265 -3.06 -28.82 -3.38
CA GLU A 265 -3.70 -29.96 -4.05
C GLU A 265 -3.05 -30.14 -5.43
N LEU A 266 -2.46 -31.31 -5.69
CA LEU A 266 -1.89 -31.62 -7.01
C LEU A 266 -3.01 -31.89 -8.01
N LEU A 267 -3.11 -31.06 -9.05
CA LEU A 267 -4.08 -31.24 -10.12
C LEU A 267 -3.56 -32.15 -11.23
N LEU A 268 -2.30 -31.96 -11.64
CA LEU A 268 -1.69 -32.71 -12.73
C LEU A 268 -0.16 -32.70 -12.63
N GLU A 269 0.48 -33.82 -12.97
CA GLU A 269 1.93 -33.93 -13.21
C GLU A 269 2.16 -34.37 -14.65
N VAL A 270 3.04 -33.67 -15.37
CA VAL A 270 3.52 -34.07 -16.69
C VAL A 270 5.03 -34.26 -16.63
N ARG A 271 5.50 -35.44 -17.01
CA ARG A 271 6.93 -35.79 -17.01
C ARG A 271 7.57 -35.46 -18.35
N ALA A 272 8.84 -35.11 -18.33
CA ALA A 272 9.65 -34.98 -19.54
C ALA A 272 9.67 -36.35 -20.25
N THR A 273 9.39 -36.34 -21.55
CA THR A 273 9.66 -37.51 -22.38
C THR A 273 11.18 -37.70 -22.42
N PRO A 274 11.72 -38.90 -22.13
CA PRO A 274 13.14 -39.14 -22.28
C PRO A 274 13.56 -38.84 -23.72
N PRO A 275 14.73 -38.23 -23.97
CA PRO A 275 15.27 -38.19 -25.32
C PRO A 275 15.43 -39.64 -25.80
N GLY A 276 14.75 -39.97 -26.90
CA GLY A 276 14.84 -41.27 -27.58
C GLY A 276 16.11 -41.42 -28.38
#